data_AF-A0AAD5VKW9-F1
#
_entry.id   AF-A0AAD5VKW9-F1
#
_cell.length_a   1.000
_cell.length_b   1.000
_cell.length_c   1.000
_cell.angle_alpha   90.00
_cell.angle_beta   90.00
_cell.angle_gamma   90.00
#
_symmetry.space_group_name_H-M   'P 1'
#
loop_
_entity.id
_entity.type
_entity.pdbx_description
1 polymer ?
#
loop_
_entity_poly.entity_id
_entity_poly.type
_entity_poly.pdbx_seq_one_letter_code
_entity_poly.pdbx_strand_id
1 'polypeptide(L)'
;MFSVLRAIRPITLAAPSRAFSSTARKASDVAKLTLVGNVTKEPEARQSKADKQYYVYTVVTNGLNINGQGEREYTPTFHRVLCFQPSAFETVSRLKKGSKVFVQADFIVKDPAPDADASTPQGQRQIMLTHDYIKVLYSPKPRDFESTSGNETETFS
;
A
#
# COMPACT_ATOMS: atom_id res chain seq x y z
N MET A 1 -42.40 5.10 -75.96
CA MET A 1 -43.66 5.22 -75.20
C MET A 1 -43.52 4.38 -73.94
N PHE A 2 -43.59 5.02 -72.76
CA PHE A 2 -43.89 4.51 -71.39
C PHE A 2 -43.17 3.23 -70.88
N SER A 3 -42.65 3.08 -69.66
CA SER A 3 -42.78 3.81 -68.40
C SER A 3 -41.65 3.34 -67.47
N VAL A 4 -41.28 4.23 -66.55
CA VAL A 4 -40.33 4.05 -65.45
C VAL A 4 -40.95 3.23 -64.32
N LEU A 5 -40.24 2.24 -63.79
CA LEU A 5 -40.37 1.83 -62.38
C LEU A 5 -39.00 1.46 -61.82
N ARG A 6 -38.39 2.44 -61.13
CA ARG A 6 -37.15 2.28 -60.36
C ARG A 6 -37.52 1.76 -58.98
N ALA A 7 -37.36 0.46 -58.75
CA ALA A 7 -37.55 -0.14 -57.44
C ALA A 7 -36.35 0.18 -56.53
N ILE A 8 -36.56 0.99 -55.49
CA ILE A 8 -35.60 1.24 -54.43
C ILE A 8 -35.71 0.08 -53.43
N ARG A 9 -34.69 -0.78 -53.36
CA ARG A 9 -34.56 -1.77 -52.28
C ARG A 9 -33.88 -1.10 -51.08
N PRO A 10 -34.42 -1.21 -49.85
CA PRO A 10 -33.73 -0.72 -48.67
C PRO A 10 -32.47 -1.55 -48.42
N ILE A 11 -31.32 -0.88 -48.28
CA ILE A 11 -30.11 -1.48 -47.74
C ILE A 11 -30.38 -1.73 -46.25
N THR A 12 -30.62 -2.97 -45.88
CA THR A 12 -30.60 -3.39 -44.47
C THR A 12 -29.16 -3.43 -43.99
N LEU A 13 -28.70 -2.34 -43.39
CA LEU A 13 -27.50 -2.31 -42.55
C LEU A 13 -27.80 -3.08 -41.26
N ALA A 14 -27.48 -4.37 -41.23
CA ALA A 14 -27.36 -5.12 -40.00
C ALA A 14 -25.89 -5.49 -39.82
N ALA A 15 -25.11 -4.56 -39.27
CA ALA A 15 -23.84 -4.93 -38.65
C ALA A 15 -24.16 -5.87 -37.47
N PRO A 16 -23.54 -7.05 -37.37
CA PRO A 16 -23.64 -7.82 -36.13
C PRO A 16 -22.85 -7.07 -35.07
N SER A 17 -23.54 -6.24 -34.28
CA SER A 17 -23.06 -5.81 -32.97
C SER A 17 -23.00 -7.04 -32.07
N ARG A 18 -21.92 -7.83 -32.19
CA ARG A 18 -21.52 -8.73 -31.11
C ARG A 18 -20.90 -7.90 -29.98
N ALA A 19 -21.71 -6.99 -29.44
CA ALA A 19 -21.53 -6.51 -28.08
C ALA A 19 -22.02 -7.61 -27.14
N PHE A 20 -21.38 -7.74 -25.98
CA PHE A 20 -21.58 -8.81 -24.99
C PHE A 20 -20.79 -10.10 -25.27
N SER A 21 -19.48 -10.01 -24.99
CA SER A 21 -18.72 -11.17 -24.53
C SER A 21 -19.37 -11.69 -23.24
N SER A 22 -19.93 -12.90 -23.30
CA SER A 22 -20.58 -13.59 -22.19
C SER A 22 -19.59 -14.38 -21.32
N THR A 23 -18.28 -14.17 -21.47
CA THR A 23 -17.33 -14.68 -20.49
C THR A 23 -17.67 -14.00 -19.17
N ALA A 24 -18.10 -14.78 -18.17
CA ALA A 24 -18.31 -14.28 -16.82
C ALA A 24 -17.07 -13.46 -16.47
N ARG A 25 -17.22 -12.14 -16.37
CA ARG A 25 -16.21 -11.34 -15.70
C ARG A 25 -16.22 -11.96 -14.32
N LYS A 26 -15.21 -12.75 -13.97
CA LYS A 26 -14.74 -12.73 -12.60
C LYS A 26 -14.43 -11.25 -12.40
N ALA A 27 -15.41 -10.51 -11.88
CA ALA A 27 -15.17 -9.19 -11.37
C ALA A 27 -13.97 -9.42 -10.46
N SER A 28 -12.81 -8.90 -10.85
CA SER A 28 -11.62 -9.07 -10.06
C SER A 28 -11.95 -8.46 -8.71
N ASP A 29 -12.13 -9.27 -7.69
CA ASP A 29 -12.37 -8.76 -6.35
C ASP A 29 -11.14 -7.92 -5.97
N VAL A 30 -11.36 -6.63 -5.68
CA VAL A 30 -10.29 -5.70 -5.36
C VAL A 30 -10.35 -5.39 -3.87
N ALA A 31 -9.31 -5.79 -3.15
CA ALA A 31 -9.12 -5.47 -1.74
C ALA A 31 -7.95 -4.51 -1.58
N LYS A 32 -8.23 -3.20 -1.60
CA LYS A 32 -7.22 -2.14 -1.44
C LYS A 32 -7.37 -1.41 -0.11
N LEU A 33 -6.23 -1.18 0.54
CA LEU A 33 -6.09 -0.36 1.73
C LEU A 33 -5.29 0.91 1.38
N THR A 34 -5.84 2.07 1.72
CA THR A 34 -5.14 3.36 1.58
C THR A 34 -4.76 3.88 2.95
N LEU A 35 -3.47 4.15 3.15
CA LEU A 35 -2.91 4.61 4.42
C LEU A 35 -2.26 5.98 4.25
N VAL A 36 -2.58 6.90 5.15
CA VAL A 36 -1.86 8.17 5.29
C VAL A 36 -1.34 8.24 6.71
N GLY A 37 -0.03 8.14 6.88
CA GLY A 37 0.56 8.01 8.20
C GLY A 37 2.05 8.27 8.23
N ASN A 38 2.65 8.01 9.38
CA ASN A 38 4.07 8.25 9.61
C ASN A 38 4.84 6.93 9.68
N VAL A 39 6.02 6.90 9.08
CA VAL A 39 6.92 5.75 9.15
C VAL A 39 7.57 5.70 10.55
N THR A 40 7.48 4.57 11.24
CA THR A 40 7.97 4.45 12.64
C THR A 40 9.46 4.19 12.76
N LYS A 41 10.03 3.51 11.77
CA LYS A 41 11.43 3.11 11.71
C LYS A 41 11.91 3.05 10.27
N GLU A 42 13.22 3.08 10.10
CA GLU A 42 13.82 2.91 8.78
C GLU A 42 13.43 1.55 8.17
N PRO A 43 13.21 1.50 6.86
CA PRO A 43 12.78 0.30 6.16
C PRO A 43 13.88 -0.76 6.16
N GLU A 44 13.52 -2.00 6.47
CA GLU A 44 14.45 -3.12 6.51
C GLU A 44 14.47 -3.84 5.16
N ALA A 45 15.65 -3.98 4.57
CA ALA A 45 15.86 -4.88 3.44
C ALA A 45 15.92 -6.32 3.93
N ARG A 46 15.09 -7.20 3.36
CA ARG A 46 15.07 -8.64 3.66
C ARG A 46 15.11 -9.44 2.37
N GLN A 47 15.53 -10.69 2.48
CA GLN A 47 15.48 -11.65 1.38
C GLN A 47 14.43 -12.71 1.67
N SER A 48 13.63 -13.03 0.66
CA SER A 48 12.64 -14.11 0.72
C SER A 48 13.34 -15.47 0.61
N LYS A 49 12.63 -16.54 0.94
CA LYS A 49 13.10 -17.94 0.71
C LYS A 49 13.42 -18.24 -0.75
N ALA A 50 12.91 -17.42 -1.67
CA ALA A 50 13.16 -17.51 -3.11
C ALA A 50 14.27 -16.53 -3.59
N ASP A 51 15.15 -16.09 -2.68
CA ASP A 51 16.26 -15.15 -2.93
C ASP A 51 15.88 -13.79 -3.52
N LYS A 52 14.59 -13.43 -3.49
CA LYS A 52 14.10 -12.12 -3.91
C LYS A 52 14.19 -11.14 -2.76
N GLN A 53 14.87 -10.02 -2.98
CA GLN A 53 14.91 -8.91 -2.03
C GLN A 53 13.55 -8.22 -1.95
N TYR A 54 13.16 -7.83 -0.75
CA TYR A 54 11.95 -7.05 -0.46
C TYR A 54 12.22 -6.09 0.71
N TYR A 55 11.47 -5.00 0.76
CA TYR A 55 11.54 -4.06 1.87
C TYR A 55 10.36 -4.21 2.80
N VAL A 56 10.60 -4.01 4.09
CA VAL A 56 9.57 -4.01 5.13
C VAL A 56 9.59 -2.67 5.84
N TYR A 57 8.43 -2.02 5.92
CA TYR A 57 8.28 -0.78 6.68
C TYR A 57 6.96 -0.77 7.44
N THR A 58 6.89 0.06 8.48
CA THR A 58 5.72 0.17 9.33
C THR A 58 5.20 1.59 9.28
N VAL A 59 3.92 1.72 8.93
CA VAL A 59 3.19 3.01 8.89
C VAL A 59 2.25 3.06 10.08
N VAL A 60 2.31 4.14 10.85
CA VAL A 60 1.37 4.42 11.93
C VAL A 60 0.28 5.35 11.45
N THR A 61 -0.96 4.97 11.73
CA THR A 61 -2.14 5.81 11.55
C THR A 61 -2.85 5.96 12.89
N ASN A 62 -3.25 7.19 13.23
CA ASN A 62 -4.03 7.44 14.44
C ASN A 62 -5.50 7.38 14.07
N GLY A 63 -6.18 6.32 14.51
CA GLY A 63 -7.63 6.20 14.36
C GLY A 63 -8.33 7.01 15.45
N LEU A 64 -9.40 7.70 15.08
CA LEU A 64 -10.32 8.26 16.06
C LEU A 64 -11.33 7.19 16.43
N ASN A 65 -11.32 6.75 17.68
CA ASN A 65 -12.34 5.90 18.26
C ASN A 65 -13.22 6.77 19.16
N ILE A 66 -14.55 6.57 19.07
CA ILE A 66 -15.50 7.21 19.96
C ILE A 66 -15.92 6.13 20.96
N ASN A 67 -15.59 6.33 22.22
CA ASN A 67 -15.96 5.41 23.28
C ASN A 67 -17.47 5.50 23.54
N GLY A 68 -18.06 4.48 24.19
CA GLY A 68 -19.50 4.45 24.50
C GLY A 68 -20.01 5.64 25.33
N GLN A 69 -19.10 6.39 25.98
CA GLN A 69 -19.36 7.62 26.74
C GLN A 69 -19.24 8.90 25.91
N GLY A 70 -19.00 8.81 24.59
CA GLY A 70 -18.83 9.96 23.70
C GLY A 70 -17.45 10.62 23.72
N GLU A 71 -16.52 10.11 24.53
CA GLU A 71 -15.13 10.59 24.57
C GLU A 71 -14.35 10.15 23.33
N ARG A 72 -13.52 11.06 22.82
CA ARG A 72 -12.67 10.85 21.64
C ARG A 72 -11.33 10.28 22.05
N GLU A 73 -11.09 9.02 21.73
CA GLU A 73 -9.83 8.34 21.96
C GLU A 73 -9.04 8.21 20.65
N TYR A 74 -7.77 8.63 20.66
CA TYR A 74 -6.88 8.46 19.52
C TYR A 74 -6.01 7.22 19.74
N THR A 75 -6.35 6.11 19.09
CA THR A 75 -5.58 4.87 19.21
C THR A 75 -4.65 4.72 17.99
N PRO A 76 -3.32 4.63 18.19
CA PRO A 76 -2.39 4.40 17.09
C PRO A 76 -2.49 2.95 16.61
N THR A 77 -2.58 2.77 15.29
CA THR A 77 -2.57 1.46 14.63
C THR A 77 -1.31 1.33 13.79
N PHE A 78 -0.62 0.19 13.91
CA PHE A 78 0.67 -0.07 13.27
C PHE A 78 0.48 -1.03 12.10
N HIS A 79 0.69 -0.52 10.89
CA HIS A 79 0.50 -1.28 9.65
C HIS A 79 1.85 -1.71 9.11
N ARG A 80 2.11 -3.02 9.09
CA ARG A 80 3.34 -3.58 8.51
C ARG A 80 3.14 -3.85 7.02
N VAL A 81 3.86 -3.12 6.18
CA VAL A 81 3.75 -3.19 4.72
C VAL A 81 4.98 -3.86 4.11
N LEU A 82 4.74 -4.78 3.17
CA LEU A 82 5.76 -5.52 2.43
C LEU A 82 5.86 -4.96 1.01
N CYS A 83 7.06 -4.53 0.60
CA CYS A 83 7.32 -4.03 -0.74
C CYS A 83 8.15 -5.02 -1.54
N PHE A 84 7.52 -5.66 -2.53
CA PHE A 84 8.16 -6.58 -3.47
C PHE A 84 8.50 -5.94 -4.81
N GLN A 85 8.02 -4.71 -5.05
CA GLN A 85 8.13 -4.04 -6.34
C GLN A 85 9.48 -3.30 -6.49
N PRO A 86 10.36 -3.72 -7.43
CA PRO A 86 11.69 -3.13 -7.55
C PRO A 86 11.70 -1.64 -7.86
N SER A 87 10.69 -1.15 -8.61
CA SER A 87 10.59 0.28 -8.95
C SER A 87 10.38 1.18 -7.73
N ALA A 88 9.84 0.63 -6.64
CA ALA A 88 9.62 1.37 -5.40
C ALA A 88 10.82 1.27 -4.44
N PHE A 89 11.82 0.42 -4.70
CA PHE A 89 12.93 0.17 -3.76
C PHE A 89 13.76 1.42 -3.48
N GLU A 90 14.04 2.24 -4.49
CA GLU A 90 14.79 3.50 -4.31
C GLU A 90 14.01 4.48 -3.43
N THR A 91 12.69 4.59 -3.64
CA THR A 91 11.85 5.49 -2.85
C THR A 91 11.70 4.98 -1.41
N VAL A 92 11.46 3.69 -1.26
CA VAL A 92 11.30 3.05 0.05
C VAL A 92 12.61 3.13 0.82
N SER A 93 13.75 2.74 0.26
CA SER A 93 15.06 2.77 0.94
C SER A 93 15.49 4.16 1.45
N ARG A 94 14.97 5.24 0.86
CA ARG A 94 15.20 6.62 1.30
C ARG A 94 14.27 7.10 2.42
N LEU A 95 13.28 6.31 2.82
CA LEU A 95 12.36 6.67 3.89
C LEU A 95 13.08 6.76 5.23
N LYS A 96 12.97 7.92 5.87
CA LYS A 96 13.46 8.12 7.24
C LYS A 96 12.32 7.94 8.24
N LYS A 97 12.67 7.58 9.48
CA LYS A 97 11.75 7.62 10.61
C LYS A 97 11.06 8.99 10.69
N GLY A 98 9.74 8.98 10.84
CA GLY A 98 8.90 10.19 10.93
C GLY A 98 8.38 10.70 9.59
N SER A 99 8.84 10.16 8.46
CA SER A 99 8.34 10.54 7.12
C SER A 99 6.83 10.30 7.01
N LYS A 100 6.10 11.29 6.51
CA LYS A 100 4.66 11.18 6.24
C LYS A 100 4.47 10.64 4.84
N VAL A 101 3.75 9.52 4.72
CA VAL A 101 3.59 8.78 3.47
C VAL A 101 2.12 8.55 3.17
N PHE A 102 1.78 8.57 1.89
CA PHE A 102 0.56 8.01 1.33
C PHE A 102 0.92 6.65 0.73
N VAL A 103 0.24 5.59 1.14
CA VAL A 103 0.50 4.21 0.70
C VAL A 103 -0.82 3.60 0.24
N GLN A 104 -0.82 2.98 -0.94
CA GLN A 104 -1.82 2.01 -1.33
C GLN A 104 -1.21 0.62 -1.24
N ALA A 105 -1.95 -0.29 -0.62
CA ALA A 105 -1.54 -1.66 -0.46
C ALA A 105 -2.72 -2.59 -0.73
N ASP A 106 -2.44 -3.76 -1.28
CA ASP A 106 -3.41 -4.84 -1.28
C ASP A 106 -3.44 -5.49 0.11
N PHE A 107 -4.64 -5.84 0.54
CA PHE A 107 -4.90 -6.39 1.87
C PHE A 107 -5.36 -7.84 1.76
N ILE A 108 -4.63 -8.74 2.41
CA ILE A 108 -4.97 -10.16 2.48
C ILE A 108 -5.05 -10.56 3.95
N VAL A 109 -6.17 -11.17 4.32
CA VAL A 109 -6.33 -11.84 5.60
C VAL A 109 -5.93 -13.30 5.43
N LYS A 110 -5.02 -13.77 6.28
CA LYS A 110 -4.74 -15.20 6.43
C LYS A 110 -5.41 -15.69 7.70
N ASP A 111 -6.36 -16.59 7.53
CA ASP A 111 -6.99 -17.28 8.63
C ASP A 111 -6.01 -18.28 9.26
N PRO A 112 -6.12 -18.52 10.58
CA PRO A 112 -5.28 -19.47 11.25
C PRO A 112 -5.51 -20.88 10.71
N ALA A 113 -4.45 -21.69 10.66
CA ALA A 113 -4.60 -23.10 10.31
C ALA A 113 -5.45 -23.80 11.38
N PRO A 114 -6.38 -24.70 11.01
CA PRO A 114 -7.32 -25.31 11.95
C PRO A 114 -6.64 -26.12 13.05
N ASP A 115 -5.44 -26.65 12.77
CA ASP A 115 -4.67 -27.51 13.68
C ASP A 115 -3.50 -26.77 14.36
N ALA A 116 -3.33 -25.46 14.13
CA ALA A 116 -2.25 -24.70 14.71
C ALA A 116 -2.62 -24.17 16.10
N ASP A 117 -1.72 -24.33 17.06
CA ASP A 117 -1.86 -23.77 18.40
C ASP A 117 -1.93 -22.24 18.33
N ALA A 118 -2.87 -21.64 19.08
CA ALA A 118 -3.13 -20.20 19.13
C ALA A 118 -1.92 -19.39 19.65
N SER A 119 -0.99 -20.04 20.35
CA SER A 119 0.28 -19.44 20.77
C SER A 119 1.24 -19.21 19.59
N THR A 120 1.08 -19.93 18.49
CA THR A 120 1.96 -19.82 17.32
C THR A 120 1.48 -18.73 16.37
N PRO A 121 2.39 -18.10 15.59
CA PRO A 121 1.98 -17.14 14.57
C PRO A 121 1.02 -17.72 13.53
N GLN A 122 1.04 -19.04 13.33
CA GLN A 122 0.17 -19.75 12.40
C GLN A 122 -1.24 -19.98 12.96
N GLY A 123 -1.40 -19.99 14.28
CA GLY A 123 -2.69 -20.07 14.97
C GLY A 123 -3.37 -18.71 15.18
N GLN A 124 -2.76 -17.62 14.70
CA GLN A 124 -3.33 -16.26 14.79
C GLN A 124 -3.71 -15.73 13.40
N ARG A 125 -4.81 -14.97 13.35
CA ARG A 125 -5.24 -14.27 12.13
C ARG A 125 -4.20 -13.21 11.75
N GLN A 126 -3.62 -13.33 10.56
CA GLN A 126 -2.60 -12.39 10.09
C GLN A 126 -3.15 -11.49 8.99
N ILE A 127 -2.95 -10.19 9.15
CA ILE A 127 -3.17 -9.20 8.11
C ILE A 127 -1.86 -9.01 7.36
N MET A 128 -1.88 -9.27 6.05
CA MET A 128 -0.76 -9.07 5.16
C MET A 128 -1.05 -7.90 4.23
N LEU A 129 -0.18 -6.90 4.27
CA LEU A 129 -0.24 -5.74 3.39
C LEU A 129 0.89 -5.80 2.37
N THR A 130 0.54 -5.85 1.09
CA THR A 130 1.51 -5.79 -0.01
C THR A 130 1.42 -4.44 -0.68
N HIS A 131 2.55 -3.75 -0.76
CA HIS A 131 2.69 -2.45 -1.38
C HIS A 131 2.29 -2.49 -2.86
N ASP A 132 1.46 -1.53 -3.27
CA ASP A 132 1.11 -1.24 -4.68
C ASP A 132 1.68 0.13 -5.09
N TYR A 133 1.45 1.16 -4.26
CA TYR A 133 1.92 2.53 -4.55
C TYR A 133 2.35 3.27 -3.29
N ILE A 134 3.39 4.09 -3.39
CA ILE A 134 3.80 5.02 -2.33
C ILE A 134 4.06 6.41 -2.88
N LYS A 135 3.67 7.41 -2.09
CA LYS A 135 4.07 8.80 -2.27
C LYS A 135 4.53 9.38 -0.93
N VAL A 136 5.75 9.91 -0.91
CA VAL A 136 6.27 10.65 0.25
C VAL A 136 5.64 12.03 0.23
N LEU A 137 4.90 12.38 1.28
CA LEU A 137 4.26 13.68 1.43
C LEU A 137 5.17 14.68 2.15
N TYR A 138 5.89 14.20 3.17
CA TYR A 138 6.80 14.99 3.96
C TYR A 138 7.94 14.11 4.46
N SER A 139 9.17 14.62 4.37
CA SER A 139 10.35 13.99 4.96
C SER A 139 10.90 14.90 6.06
N PRO A 140 11.20 14.38 7.26
CA PRO A 140 11.76 15.18 8.33
C PRO A 140 13.14 15.72 7.94
N LYS A 141 13.36 17.01 8.23
CA LYS A 141 14.68 17.64 8.05
C LYS A 141 15.72 16.89 8.91
N PRO A 142 16.92 16.59 8.39
CA PRO A 142 18.01 16.13 9.22
C PRO A 142 18.22 17.14 10.35
N ARG A 143 18.27 16.69 11.60
CA ARG A 143 18.74 17.56 12.68
C ARG A 143 20.24 17.67 12.50
N ASP A 144 20.71 18.86 12.15
CA ASP A 144 22.14 19.15 12.14
C ASP A 144 22.61 19.04 13.60
N PHE A 145 23.33 17.97 13.92
CA PHE A 145 23.99 17.84 15.21
C PHE A 145 25.18 18.79 15.20
N GLU A 146 25.00 19.96 15.81
CA GLU A 146 26.07 20.89 16.10
C GLU A 146 27.00 20.23 17.12
N SER A 147 28.15 19.72 16.64
CA SER A 147 29.19 19.14 17.48
C SER A 147 29.86 20.26 18.28
N THR A 148 29.34 20.54 19.48
CA THR A 148 30.06 21.32 20.49
C THR A 148 31.23 20.50 21.00
N SER A 149 32.33 20.47 20.24
CA SER A 149 33.64 20.08 20.75
C SER A 149 34.18 21.24 21.60
N GLY A 150 33.91 21.21 22.90
CA GLY A 150 34.60 22.05 23.87
C GLY A 150 36.06 21.62 23.94
N ASN A 151 36.97 22.41 23.35
CA ASN A 151 38.40 22.31 23.61
C ASN A 151 38.68 22.98 24.97
N GLU A 152 38.71 22.20 26.04
CA GLU A 152 39.33 22.62 27.30
C GLU A 152 40.83 22.27 27.24
N THR A 153 41.63 23.18 26.68
CA THR A 153 43.06 23.26 27.00
C THR A 153 43.22 24.12 28.25
N GLU A 154 43.07 23.50 29.43
CA GLU A 154 43.58 24.10 30.67
C GLU A 154 45.06 23.76 30.82
N THR A 155 45.88 24.72 30.42
CA THR A 155 47.28 24.88 30.80
C THR A 155 47.37 24.98 32.33
N PHE A 156 47.87 23.94 32.99
CA PHE A 156 48.40 24.06 34.36
C PHE A 156 49.85 24.56 34.27
N SER A 157 50.10 25.74 34.86
CA SER A 157 51.42 26.26 35.22
C SER A 157 51.68 26.01 36.70
#